data_AF-A0AAV4B970-F1
#
_entry.id   AF-A0AAV4B970-F1
#
_cell.length_a   1.000
_cell.length_b   1.000
_cell.length_c   1.000
_cell.angle_alpha   90.00
_cell.angle_beta   90.00
_cell.angle_gamma   90.00
#
_symmetry.space_group_name_H-M   'P 1'
#
loop_
_entity.id
_entity.type
_entity.pdbx_description
1 polymer ?
#
loop_
_entity_poly.entity_id
_entity_poly.type
_entity_poly.pdbx_seq_one_letter_code
_entity_poly.pdbx_strand_id
1 'polypeptide(L)'
;MSPILFPPIYLTQHALGEKALKNVFEPLHMCKQECLITTFQDVYFYTDSFEEAKDKMRQFAGTIRRPFAVRYNPYTESVDVLDSTRGIATVVSELRGDLCIVSDALKRLQLMERFEFQD
;
A
#
# COMPACT_ATOMS: atom_id res chain seq x y z
N MET A 1 5.28 2.48 -40.87
CA MET A 1 5.85 2.99 -39.61
C MET A 1 4.78 3.84 -38.95
N SER A 2 4.06 3.27 -37.97
CA SER A 2 2.85 3.87 -37.39
C SER A 2 3.11 4.22 -35.92
N PRO A 3 2.61 5.36 -35.41
CA PRO A 3 3.09 5.97 -34.18
C PRO A 3 2.52 5.29 -32.93
N ILE A 4 3.39 4.56 -32.24
CA ILE A 4 3.73 4.42 -30.79
C ILE A 4 2.76 4.93 -29.69
N LEU A 5 1.46 5.15 -29.92
CA LEU A 5 0.55 5.31 -28.78
C LEU A 5 -0.69 4.45 -28.99
N PHE A 6 -0.58 3.19 -28.59
CA PHE A 6 -1.76 2.36 -28.38
C PHE A 6 -2.70 3.12 -27.44
N PRO A 7 -3.91 3.48 -27.89
CA PRO A 7 -4.85 4.18 -27.02
C PRO A 7 -5.15 3.27 -25.81
N PRO A 8 -5.29 3.85 -24.61
CA PRO A 8 -5.44 3.07 -23.36
C PRO A 8 -6.62 2.08 -23.41
N ILE A 9 -7.62 2.35 -24.25
CA ILE A 9 -8.78 1.47 -24.49
C ILE A 9 -8.35 0.09 -24.98
N TYR A 10 -7.38 0.01 -25.90
CA TYR A 10 -6.95 -1.26 -26.48
C TYR A 10 -6.10 -2.07 -25.48
N LEU A 11 -5.36 -1.39 -24.59
CA LEU A 11 -4.63 -2.03 -23.49
C LEU A 11 -5.58 -2.72 -22.51
N THR A 12 -6.68 -2.06 -22.13
CA THR A 12 -7.68 -2.64 -21.21
C THR A 12 -8.37 -3.84 -21.83
N GLN A 13 -8.74 -3.77 -23.11
CA GLN A 13 -9.32 -4.91 -23.83
C GLN A 13 -8.35 -6.09 -23.90
N HIS A 14 -7.06 -5.83 -24.13
CA HIS A 14 -6.03 -6.85 -24.13
C HIS A 14 -5.85 -7.48 -22.74
N ALA A 15 -5.76 -6.66 -21.69
CA ALA A 15 -5.57 -7.11 -20.32
C ALA A 15 -6.74 -7.98 -19.81
N LEU A 16 -7.97 -7.67 -20.23
CA LEU A 16 -9.15 -8.45 -19.86
C LEU A 16 -9.36 -9.68 -20.75
N GLY A 17 -8.83 -9.67 -21.98
CA GLY A 17 -8.94 -10.76 -22.94
C GLY A 17 -8.18 -12.04 -22.56
N GLU A 18 -8.40 -13.10 -23.32
CA GLU A 18 -7.81 -14.43 -23.08
C GLU A 18 -6.33 -14.55 -23.47
N LYS A 19 -5.82 -13.60 -24.27
CA LYS A 19 -4.42 -13.60 -24.73
C LYS A 19 -3.43 -13.20 -23.63
N ALA A 20 -3.91 -12.52 -22.59
CA ALA A 20 -3.10 -12.03 -21.49
C ALA A 20 -2.96 -13.08 -20.39
N LEU A 21 -1.72 -13.39 -20.00
CA LEU A 21 -1.47 -14.25 -18.84
C LEU A 21 -1.72 -13.47 -17.56
N LYS A 22 -2.55 -14.00 -16.67
CA LYS A 22 -2.92 -13.37 -15.40
C LYS A 22 -2.35 -14.18 -14.24
N ASN A 23 -1.43 -13.59 -13.51
CA ASN A 23 -0.77 -14.23 -12.37
C ASN A 23 -1.11 -13.50 -11.07
N VAL A 24 -0.98 -14.22 -9.96
CA VAL A 24 -1.11 -13.61 -8.63
C VAL A 24 0.03 -12.61 -8.41
N PHE A 25 -0.30 -11.46 -7.82
CA PHE A 25 0.69 -10.47 -7.43
C PHE A 25 1.65 -11.02 -6.38
N GLU A 26 2.88 -11.26 -6.84
CA GLU A 26 4.01 -11.70 -6.02
C GLU A 26 5.19 -10.76 -6.29
N PRO A 27 5.50 -9.80 -5.38
CA PRO A 27 6.50 -8.76 -5.62
C PRO A 27 7.88 -9.28 -6.04
N LEU A 28 8.32 -10.41 -5.47
CA LEU A 28 9.61 -11.03 -5.77
C LEU A 28 9.70 -11.58 -7.21
N HIS A 29 8.58 -12.04 -7.76
CA HIS A 29 8.51 -12.53 -9.14
C HIS A 29 8.26 -11.37 -10.10
N MET A 30 7.38 -10.43 -9.73
CA MET A 30 7.05 -9.25 -10.51
C MET A 30 8.29 -8.40 -10.82
N CYS A 31 9.18 -8.19 -9.85
CA CYS A 31 10.40 -7.39 -10.07
C CYS A 31 11.39 -8.00 -11.10
N LYS A 32 11.24 -9.28 -11.44
CA LYS A 32 12.07 -9.95 -12.46
C LYS A 32 11.42 -9.96 -13.84
N GLN A 33 10.13 -9.63 -13.93
CA GLN A 33 9.39 -9.60 -15.18
C GLN A 33 9.85 -8.42 -16.03
N GLU A 34 10.13 -8.65 -17.32
CA GLU A 34 10.47 -7.58 -18.25
C GLU A 34 9.26 -6.68 -18.52
N CYS A 35 9.50 -5.36 -18.49
CA CYS A 35 8.49 -4.34 -18.78
C CYS A 35 8.57 -3.95 -20.26
N LEU A 36 7.55 -4.30 -21.04
CA LEU A 36 7.50 -4.00 -22.47
C LEU A 36 6.90 -2.61 -22.70
N ILE A 37 7.63 -1.70 -23.32
CA ILE A 37 7.17 -0.30 -23.51
C ILE A 37 6.41 -0.13 -24.84
N THR A 38 6.79 -0.88 -25.87
CA THR A 38 6.31 -0.70 -27.25
C THR A 38 5.17 -1.65 -27.65
N THR A 39 4.94 -2.70 -26.86
CA THR A 39 3.97 -3.78 -27.13
C THR A 39 3.05 -4.01 -25.93
N PHE A 40 2.07 -4.92 -26.06
CA PHE A 40 1.29 -5.37 -24.91
C PHE A 40 2.18 -6.03 -23.87
N GLN A 41 1.75 -5.96 -22.61
CA GLN A 41 2.36 -6.76 -21.56
C GLN A 41 1.93 -8.22 -21.74
N ASP A 42 2.89 -9.13 -21.63
CA ASP A 42 2.62 -10.57 -21.72
C ASP A 42 1.95 -11.10 -20.45
N VAL A 43 2.25 -10.46 -19.30
CA VAL A 43 1.81 -10.87 -17.97
C VAL A 43 1.17 -9.69 -17.23
N TYR A 44 0.00 -9.93 -16.66
CA TYR A 44 -0.71 -9.02 -15.78
C TYR A 44 -0.82 -9.65 -14.38
N PHE A 45 -0.71 -8.81 -13.36
CA PHE A 45 -0.80 -9.24 -11.97
C PHE A 45 -2.13 -8.78 -11.37
N TYR A 46 -2.77 -9.66 -10.61
CA TYR A 46 -4.00 -9.33 -9.88
C TYR A 46 -3.87 -9.67 -8.40
N THR A 47 -4.70 -8.99 -7.61
CA THR A 47 -4.87 -9.17 -6.17
C THR A 47 -6.34 -9.14 -5.85
N ASP A 48 -6.77 -9.91 -4.86
CA ASP A 48 -8.17 -9.93 -4.43
C ASP A 48 -8.52 -8.68 -3.62
N SER A 49 -7.54 -8.06 -2.95
CA SER A 49 -7.72 -6.83 -2.17
C SER A 49 -6.50 -5.91 -2.21
N PHE A 50 -6.74 -4.60 -2.12
CA PHE A 50 -5.69 -3.59 -1.95
C PHE A 50 -4.94 -3.75 -0.63
N GLU A 51 -5.58 -4.29 0.41
CA GLU A 51 -4.91 -4.50 1.71
C GLU A 51 -3.86 -5.62 1.61
N GLU A 52 -4.19 -6.73 0.93
CA GLU A 52 -3.23 -7.81 0.67
C GLU A 52 -2.06 -7.31 -0.20
N ALA A 53 -2.35 -6.52 -1.23
CA ALA A 53 -1.34 -5.90 -2.08
C ALA A 53 -0.37 -5.04 -1.25
N LYS A 54 -0.91 -4.20 -0.36
CA LYS A 54 -0.14 -3.33 0.53
C LYS A 54 0.73 -4.12 1.51
N ASP A 55 0.19 -5.19 2.08
CA ASP A 55 0.94 -6.05 3.01
C ASP A 55 2.09 -6.78 2.30
N LYS A 56 1.83 -7.36 1.13
CA LYS A 56 2.87 -7.96 0.28
C LYS A 56 3.95 -6.95 -0.09
N MET A 57 3.56 -5.72 -0.42
CA MET A 57 4.51 -4.65 -0.75
C MET A 57 5.33 -4.18 0.47
N ARG A 58 4.73 -4.16 1.67
CA ARG A 58 5.43 -3.85 2.93
C ARG A 58 6.46 -4.93 3.27
N GLN A 59 6.11 -6.21 3.11
CA GLN A 59 7.04 -7.33 3.30
C GLN A 59 8.20 -7.25 2.31
N PHE A 60 7.91 -6.96 1.04
CA PHE A 60 8.93 -6.77 0.01
C PHE A 60 9.86 -5.59 0.34
N ALA A 61 9.31 -4.44 0.77
CA ALA A 61 10.11 -3.28 1.16
C ALA A 61 11.11 -3.60 2.29
N GLY A 62 10.76 -4.52 3.22
CA GLY A 62 11.65 -4.99 4.28
C GLY A 62 12.83 -5.84 3.80
N THR A 63 12.73 -6.47 2.63
CA THR A 63 13.85 -7.23 2.02
C THR A 63 14.87 -6.34 1.32
N ILE A 64 14.52 -5.07 1.07
CA ILE A 64 15.43 -4.09 0.45
C ILE A 64 16.45 -3.65 1.50
N ARG A 65 17.73 -3.94 1.26
CA ARG A 65 18.83 -3.53 2.15
C ARG A 65 18.98 -2.01 2.15
N ARG A 66 18.50 -1.34 3.20
CA ARG A 66 18.66 0.11 3.43
C ARG A 66 19.10 0.35 4.88
N PRO A 67 20.06 1.26 5.14
CA PRO A 67 20.57 1.52 6.48
C PRO A 67 19.65 2.38 7.36
N PHE A 68 18.54 2.88 6.81
CA PHE A 68 17.57 3.71 7.50
C PHE A 68 16.14 3.34 7.08
N ALA A 69 15.18 3.57 7.98
CA ALA A 69 13.77 3.54 7.65
C ALA A 69 13.28 4.95 7.33
N VAL A 70 12.21 5.07 6.54
CA VAL A 70 11.60 6.37 6.21
C VAL A 70 10.14 6.37 6.63
N ARG A 71 9.66 7.53 7.09
CA ARG A 71 8.26 7.77 7.42
C ARG A 71 7.78 8.97 6.64
N TYR A 72 6.59 8.86 6.04
CA TYR A 72 5.93 10.00 5.42
C TYR A 72 5.24 10.85 6.49
N ASN A 73 5.47 12.16 6.46
CA ASN A 73 4.80 13.14 7.29
C ASN A 73 3.72 13.86 6.45
N PRO A 74 2.42 13.55 6.63
CA PRO A 74 1.36 14.13 5.82
C PRO A 74 1.13 15.62 6.09
N TYR A 75 1.54 16.15 7.24
CA TYR A 75 1.32 17.54 7.60
C TYR A 75 2.28 18.50 6.91
N THR A 76 3.48 18.03 6.59
CA THR A 76 4.54 18.81 5.95
C THR A 76 4.85 18.33 4.54
N GLU A 77 4.13 17.32 4.06
CA GLU A 77 4.36 16.64 2.77
C GLU A 77 5.82 16.17 2.60
N SER A 78 6.48 15.84 3.72
CA SER A 78 7.91 15.53 3.75
C SER A 78 8.19 14.10 4.18
N VAL A 79 9.41 13.63 3.92
CA VAL A 79 9.88 12.28 4.28
C VAL A 79 10.89 12.40 5.42
N ASP A 80 10.49 11.90 6.59
CA ASP A 80 11.34 11.83 7.77
C ASP A 80 12.20 10.56 7.71
N VAL A 81 13.51 10.69 7.90
CA VAL A 81 14.42 9.55 8.01
C VAL A 81 14.51 9.13 9.48
N LEU A 82 14.20 7.87 9.76
CA LEU A 82 14.31 7.25 11.08
C LEU A 82 15.70 6.62 11.21
N ASP A 83 16.69 7.44 11.55
CA ASP A 83 18.08 7.04 11.79
C ASP A 83 18.49 7.06 13.27
N SER A 84 17.75 7.81 14.10
CA SER A 84 18.09 8.10 15.48
C SER A 84 17.02 7.60 16.46
N THR A 85 17.46 7.17 17.64
CA THR A 85 16.57 6.75 18.74
C THR A 85 15.61 7.86 19.16
N ARG A 86 16.04 9.12 19.06
CA ARG A 86 15.20 10.30 19.32
C ARG A 86 14.07 10.44 18.30
N GLY A 87 14.37 10.31 17.00
CA GLY A 87 13.35 10.37 15.95
C GLY A 87 12.30 9.27 16.11
N ILE A 88 12.74 8.05 16.44
CA ILE A 88 11.83 6.92 16.71
C ILE A 88 10.98 7.19 17.96
N ALA A 89 11.58 7.71 19.05
CA ALA A 89 10.85 8.01 20.29
C ALA A 89 9.75 9.07 20.09
N THR A 90 10.01 10.10 19.28
CA THR A 90 9.00 11.10 18.92
C THR A 90 7.81 10.45 18.21
N VAL A 91 8.07 9.63 17.19
CA VAL A 91 7.00 8.92 16.45
C VAL A 91 6.20 7.98 17.36
N VAL A 92 6.86 7.26 18.27
CA VAL A 92 6.16 6.41 19.25
C VAL A 92 5.29 7.24 20.19
N SER A 93 5.74 8.44 20.57
CA SER A 93 4.95 9.35 21.40
C SER A 93 3.72 9.89 20.66
N GLU A 94 3.85 10.23 19.38
CA GLU A 94 2.73 10.63 18.51
C GLU A 94 1.68 9.51 18.42
N LEU A 95 2.11 8.30 18.09
CA LEU A 95 1.22 7.12 17.98
C LEU A 95 0.53 6.79 19.31
N ARG A 96 1.19 6.99 20.45
CA ARG A 96 0.54 6.86 21.78
C ARG A 96 -0.57 7.88 21.98
N GLY A 97 -0.40 9.10 21.48
CA GLY A 97 -1.45 10.12 21.48
C GLY A 97 -2.68 9.67 20.69
N ASP A 98 -2.46 9.18 19.47
CA ASP A 98 -3.53 8.67 18.60
C ASP A 98 -4.28 7.49 19.23
N LEU A 99 -3.55 6.55 19.82
CA LEU A 99 -4.16 5.42 20.55
C LEU A 99 -4.99 5.87 21.75
N CYS A 100 -4.59 6.94 22.43
CA CYS A 100 -5.36 7.50 23.53
C CYS A 100 -6.71 8.05 23.04
N ILE A 101 -6.72 8.72 21.88
CA ILE A 101 -7.95 9.24 21.26
C ILE A 101 -8.88 8.09 20.88
N VAL A 102 -8.35 7.05 20.24
CA VAL A 102 -9.13 5.85 19.86
C VAL A 102 -9.68 5.14 21.11
N SER A 103 -8.88 5.03 22.17
CA SER A 103 -9.32 4.43 23.44
C SER A 103 -10.44 5.23 24.11
N ASP A 104 -10.36 6.56 24.09
CA ASP A 104 -11.42 7.42 24.64
C ASP A 104 -12.71 7.30 23.83
N ALA A 105 -12.63 7.33 22.50
CA ALA A 105 -13.77 7.13 21.62
C ALA A 105 -14.45 5.77 21.87
N LEU A 106 -13.67 4.70 22.03
CA LEU A 106 -14.18 3.36 22.33
C LEU A 106 -14.90 3.30 23.69
N LYS A 107 -14.34 3.93 24.73
CA LYS A 107 -15.01 4.02 26.04
C LYS A 107 -16.33 4.77 25.96
N ARG A 108 -16.40 5.87 25.20
CA ARG A 108 -17.64 6.63 25.01
C ARG A 108 -18.71 5.79 24.32
N LEU A 109 -18.35 5.07 23.26
CA LEU A 109 -19.28 4.16 22.58
C LEU A 109 -19.78 3.04 23.50
N GLN A 110 -18.89 2.42 24.28
CA GLN A 110 -19.29 1.40 25.28
C GLN A 110 -20.20 1.95 26.38
N LEU A 111 -20.04 3.22 26.75
CA LEU A 111 -20.96 3.86 27.70
C LEU A 111 -22.31 4.11 27.04
N MET A 112 -22.35 4.59 25.80
CA MET A 112 -23.59 4.83 25.04
C MET A 112 -24.38 3.55 24.78
N GLU A 113 -23.73 2.47 24.33
CA GLU A 113 -24.38 1.16 24.16
C GLU A 113 -25.00 0.63 25.46
N ARG A 114 -24.41 0.96 26.61
CA ARG A 114 -24.97 0.58 27.91
C ARG A 114 -26.24 1.33 28.27
N PHE A 115 -26.44 2.54 27.74
CA PHE A 115 -27.67 3.32 27.95
C PHE A 115 -28.81 2.88 27.03
N GLU A 116 -28.52 2.38 25.81
CA GLU A 116 -29.58 1.90 24.88
C GLU A 116 -30.22 0.55 25.28
N PHE A 117 -29.63 -0.21 26.21
CA PHE A 117 -30.24 -1.45 26.75
C PHE A 117 -31.05 -1.22 28.03
N GLN A 118 -31.24 0.03 28.44
CA GLN A 118 -31.89 0.37 29.71
C GLN A 118 -33.23 1.14 29.53
N ASP A 119 -33.69 1.31 28.29
CA ASP A 119 -35.03 1.75 27.89
C ASP A 119 -35.89 0.57 27.37
#